data_AF-A0A3N9N0A7-F1
#
_entry.id   AF-A0A3N9N0A7-F1
#
_cell.length_a   1.000
_cell.length_b   1.000
_cell.length_c   1.000
_cell.angle_alpha   90.00
_cell.angle_beta   90.00
_cell.angle_gamma   90.00
#
_symmetry.space_group_name_H-M   'P 1'
#
loop_
_entity.id
_entity.type
_entity.pdbx_description
1 polymer ?
#
loop_
_entity_poly.entity_id
_entity_poly.type
_entity_poly.pdbx_seq_one_letter_code
_entity_poly.pdbx_strand_id
1 'polypeptide(L)'
;MEPWEKIYIRLRTGQTIPDIDPHLQIACVDCHGGNASQPNNKEAAHTGLIADPSEYRIIDGQRTNSCAGANCHESLVKDQYGKSLHQNLWGEKVMVAARSGVQSFDQCPQTTIEGYNGECASCHATCGDCHIAIPNSAGSGFPKTGPIYSSHKFYKTPDMQNNCTACHGSRVAHDFYGEEGVRPGDVHYENNMTCLECHTQAEMHGAIAETDQNSISRYHYDQLPACQDCHSGITDANLFHSYHIDDMTCYVCHSQTTYNNCTACHVDNVWQTDPVYQNNNPVEDFRIGLNPLYSTFEQGDLRKVKFATLRHIPIAPDSYANWGAASASLPGYNTVPTWKYTSPHNIRRYNDLTEGVSLPDCYSKCHISANSANKNYYLFKSYVDSFWSNESDANTPVFVDGHLPDGWE
;
A
#
# COMPACT_ATOMS: atom_id res chain seq x y z
N MET A 1 -3.65 3.60 33.82
CA MET A 1 -2.24 3.19 33.62
C MET A 1 -1.49 4.45 33.25
N GLU A 2 -0.54 4.83 34.10
CA GLU A 2 0.33 5.98 33.87
C GLU A 2 1.24 5.72 32.65
N PRO A 3 1.70 6.76 31.93
CA PRO A 3 2.50 6.59 30.71
C PRO A 3 3.75 5.73 30.89
N TRP A 4 4.43 5.84 32.04
CA TRP A 4 5.64 5.07 32.34
C TRP A 4 5.35 3.57 32.49
N GLU A 5 4.18 3.18 33.00
CA GLU A 5 3.78 1.78 33.14
C GLU A 5 3.60 1.09 31.78
N LYS A 6 3.34 1.86 30.73
CA LYS A 6 3.25 1.34 29.36
C LYS A 6 4.62 1.04 28.78
N ILE A 7 5.68 1.72 29.23
CA ILE A 7 7.04 1.58 28.66
C ILE A 7 7.72 0.33 29.22
N TYR A 8 7.67 0.13 30.54
CA TYR A 8 8.43 -0.93 31.19
C TYR A 8 7.87 -2.32 30.91
N ILE A 9 8.77 -3.21 30.49
CA ILE A 9 8.48 -4.63 30.35
C ILE A 9 8.58 -5.28 31.72
N ARG A 10 7.49 -5.90 32.16
CA ARG A 10 7.46 -6.66 33.42
C ARG A 10 8.05 -8.04 33.20
N LEU A 11 9.22 -8.30 33.81
CA LEU A 11 9.84 -9.63 33.82
C LEU A 11 8.97 -10.60 34.62
N ARG A 12 8.68 -11.78 34.07
CA ARG A 12 8.10 -12.88 34.85
C ARG A 12 9.20 -13.59 35.64
N THR A 13 8.81 -14.23 36.74
CA THR A 13 9.75 -14.99 37.59
C THR A 13 10.54 -16.00 36.76
N GLY A 14 11.88 -15.91 36.81
CA GLY A 14 12.78 -16.80 36.08
C GLY A 14 13.15 -16.36 34.66
N GLN A 15 12.59 -15.26 34.13
CA GLN A 15 13.05 -14.67 32.88
C GLN A 15 14.19 -13.68 33.12
N THR A 16 15.23 -13.75 32.30
CA THR A 16 16.25 -12.70 32.21
C THR A 16 15.94 -11.73 31.06
N ILE A 17 16.56 -10.56 31.09
CA ILE A 17 16.40 -9.53 30.05
C ILE A 17 16.78 -10.07 28.64
N PRO A 18 17.93 -10.75 28.46
CA PRO A 18 18.28 -11.38 27.18
C PRO A 18 17.29 -12.44 26.68
N ASP A 19 16.60 -13.15 27.59
CA ASP A 19 15.59 -14.16 27.20
C ASP A 19 14.34 -13.51 26.59
N ILE A 20 14.12 -12.22 26.86
CA ILE A 20 13.01 -11.45 26.30
C ILE A 20 13.46 -10.76 25.03
N ASP A 21 14.54 -9.98 25.11
CA ASP A 21 15.06 -9.18 24.00
C ASP A 21 16.44 -8.55 24.36
N PRO A 22 17.49 -8.75 23.54
CA PRO A 22 18.81 -8.15 23.78
C PRO A 22 18.81 -6.62 23.76
N HIS A 23 17.89 -5.96 23.06
CA HIS A 23 17.82 -4.49 23.03
C HIS A 23 17.51 -3.88 24.41
N LEU A 24 16.88 -4.65 25.29
CA LEU A 24 16.55 -4.20 26.65
C LEU A 24 17.78 -4.08 27.57
N GLN A 25 18.96 -4.45 27.09
CA GLN A 25 20.23 -4.18 27.77
C GLN A 25 20.80 -2.80 27.44
N ILE A 26 20.25 -2.12 26.44
CA ILE A 26 20.68 -0.80 25.98
C ILE A 26 19.98 0.27 26.83
N ALA A 27 20.71 1.28 27.29
CA ALA A 27 20.10 2.35 28.06
C ALA A 27 19.20 3.21 27.16
N CYS A 28 18.10 3.74 27.71
CA CYS A 28 17.18 4.58 26.94
C CYS A 28 17.90 5.71 26.20
N VAL A 29 18.92 6.29 26.83
CA VAL A 29 19.70 7.42 26.30
C VAL A 29 20.62 7.05 25.14
N ASP A 30 20.97 5.77 24.98
CA ASP A 30 21.86 5.31 23.91
C ASP A 30 21.10 5.24 22.56
N CYS A 31 19.78 5.05 22.60
CA CYS A 31 18.93 5.15 21.42
C CYS A 31 18.24 6.51 21.32
N HIS A 32 17.59 6.95 22.40
CA HIS A 32 16.75 8.14 22.38
C HIS A 32 17.48 9.43 22.75
N GLY A 33 18.77 9.40 23.11
CA GLY A 33 19.44 10.59 23.65
C GLY A 33 18.80 11.06 24.97
N GLY A 34 18.78 12.38 25.20
CA GLY A 34 18.34 12.93 26.48
C GLY A 34 19.47 13.07 27.51
N ASN A 35 19.11 13.33 28.76
CA ASN A 35 20.05 13.62 29.84
C ASN A 35 20.02 12.52 30.92
N ALA A 36 20.94 11.56 30.80
CA ALA A 36 21.09 10.46 31.77
C ALA A 36 21.47 10.93 33.19
N SER A 37 21.95 12.17 33.35
CA SER A 37 22.40 12.70 34.65
C SER A 37 21.25 13.19 35.53
N GLN A 38 20.02 13.27 35.02
CA GLN A 38 18.84 13.77 35.74
C GLN A 38 17.66 12.78 35.68
N PRO A 39 17.83 11.48 35.99
CA PRO A 39 16.86 10.44 35.70
C PRO A 39 15.52 10.58 36.46
N ASN A 40 15.51 11.36 37.55
CA ASN A 40 14.32 11.55 38.40
C ASN A 40 13.55 12.84 38.09
N ASN A 41 14.00 13.63 37.12
CA ASN A 41 13.30 14.84 36.66
C ASN A 41 12.93 14.64 35.19
N LYS A 42 11.63 14.48 34.92
CA LYS A 42 11.13 14.13 33.58
C LYS A 42 11.56 15.16 32.53
N GLU A 43 11.38 16.43 32.82
CA GLU A 43 11.70 17.52 31.89
C GLU A 43 13.22 17.59 31.62
N ALA A 44 14.03 17.46 32.67
CA ALA A 44 15.49 17.48 32.55
C ALA A 44 16.01 16.22 31.83
N ALA A 45 15.51 15.03 32.17
CA ALA A 45 15.87 13.76 31.55
C ALA A 45 15.55 13.74 30.05
N HIS A 46 14.44 14.36 29.64
CA HIS A 46 14.02 14.42 28.24
C HIS A 46 14.57 15.63 27.47
N THR A 47 15.47 16.42 28.05
CA THR A 47 16.15 17.49 27.32
C THR A 47 17.05 16.88 26.25
N GLY A 48 16.71 17.08 24.97
CA GLY A 48 17.41 16.47 23.83
C GLY A 48 16.94 15.05 23.48
N LEU A 49 15.77 14.62 24.00
CA LEU A 49 15.16 13.34 23.66
C LEU A 49 14.75 13.30 22.18
N ILE A 50 15.07 12.18 21.56
CA ILE A 50 14.64 11.75 20.24
C ILE A 50 13.41 10.85 20.42
N ALA A 51 12.23 11.32 19.99
CA ALA A 51 11.00 10.56 20.13
C ALA A 51 11.00 9.26 19.30
N ASP A 52 11.41 9.33 18.03
CA ASP A 52 11.64 8.16 17.17
C ASP A 52 13.14 8.04 16.83
N PRO A 53 13.88 7.17 17.54
CA PRO A 53 15.30 6.96 17.32
C PRO A 53 15.60 6.09 16.11
N SER A 54 14.59 5.47 15.50
CA SER A 54 14.71 4.63 14.30
C SER A 54 14.43 5.39 13.00
N GLU A 55 13.90 6.60 13.10
CA GLU A 55 13.84 7.56 12.00
C GLU A 55 15.24 7.99 11.56
N TYR A 56 15.47 8.10 10.24
CA TYR A 56 16.74 8.59 9.70
C TYR A 56 17.00 10.05 10.01
N ARG A 57 18.22 10.34 10.46
CA ARG A 57 18.69 11.67 10.85
C ARG A 57 20.10 11.89 10.35
N ILE A 58 20.50 13.15 10.23
CA ILE A 58 21.90 13.51 9.99
C ILE A 58 22.58 13.65 11.36
N ILE A 59 23.46 12.70 11.68
CA ILE A 59 24.30 12.71 12.88
C ILE A 59 25.75 12.77 12.40
N ASP A 60 26.49 13.79 12.83
CA ASP A 60 27.89 14.04 12.42
C ASP A 60 28.11 14.01 10.89
N GLY A 61 27.13 14.53 10.14
CA GLY A 61 27.17 14.56 8.68
C GLY A 61 26.80 13.24 7.99
N GLN A 62 26.41 12.20 8.72
CA GLN A 62 25.96 10.92 8.18
C GLN A 62 24.46 10.70 8.37
N ARG A 63 23.77 10.24 7.32
CA ARG A 63 22.37 9.79 7.39
C ARG A 63 22.33 8.42 8.07
N THR A 64 21.86 8.37 9.32
CA THR A 64 21.81 7.15 10.14
C THR A 64 20.63 7.19 11.12
N ASN A 65 20.38 6.08 11.81
CA ASN A 65 19.44 5.98 12.92
C ASN A 65 20.08 5.15 14.06
N SER A 66 19.38 5.01 15.18
CA SER A 66 19.92 4.31 16.36
C SER A 66 20.05 2.79 16.16
N CYS A 67 19.27 2.20 15.23
CA CYS A 67 19.38 0.79 14.90
C CYS A 67 20.70 0.47 14.16
N ALA A 68 21.28 1.45 13.44
CA ALA A 68 22.61 1.35 12.87
C ALA A 68 23.74 1.68 13.88
N GLY A 69 23.40 2.21 15.06
CA GLY A 69 24.36 2.54 16.11
C GLY A 69 25.16 1.31 16.56
N ALA A 70 26.43 1.53 16.95
CA ALA A 70 27.37 0.47 17.34
C ALA A 70 27.49 -0.71 16.35
N ASN A 71 27.11 -0.52 15.09
CA ASN A 71 27.09 -1.50 14.01
C ASN A 71 26.16 -2.72 14.26
N CYS A 72 25.06 -2.57 15.00
CA CYS A 72 24.13 -3.68 15.26
C CYS A 72 23.38 -4.13 14.00
N HIS A 73 22.79 -3.18 13.27
CA HIS A 73 22.02 -3.46 12.04
C HIS A 73 22.44 -2.56 10.87
N GLU A 74 23.72 -2.19 10.80
CA GLU A 74 24.22 -1.19 9.84
C GLU A 74 23.89 -1.49 8.38
N SER A 75 24.08 -2.74 7.92
CA SER A 75 23.79 -3.13 6.54
C SER A 75 22.29 -3.14 6.24
N LEU A 76 21.47 -3.61 7.18
CA LEU A 76 20.01 -3.62 7.02
C LEU A 76 19.47 -2.19 6.93
N VAL A 77 19.98 -1.30 7.78
CA VAL A 77 19.63 0.12 7.74
C VAL A 77 20.15 0.72 6.44
N LYS A 78 21.45 0.77 6.19
CA LYS A 78 22.01 1.55 5.07
C LYS A 78 21.71 0.97 3.68
N ASP A 79 21.86 -0.34 3.53
CA ASP A 79 21.92 -0.97 2.20
C ASP A 79 20.59 -1.56 1.75
N GLN A 80 19.69 -1.87 2.70
CA GLN A 80 18.41 -2.50 2.44
C GLN A 80 17.26 -1.53 2.73
N TYR A 81 16.81 -1.46 3.99
CA TYR A 81 15.64 -0.70 4.39
C TYR A 81 15.75 0.79 4.05
N GLY A 82 16.94 1.37 4.19
CA GLY A 82 17.25 2.76 3.82
C GLY A 82 16.97 3.09 2.36
N LYS A 83 16.95 2.06 1.51
CA LYS A 83 16.64 2.12 0.09
C LYS A 83 15.33 1.41 -0.23
N SER A 84 14.42 1.22 0.73
CA SER A 84 13.14 0.54 0.48
C SER A 84 12.00 1.50 0.14
N LEU A 85 10.92 0.95 -0.43
CA LEU A 85 9.70 1.71 -0.71
C LEU A 85 9.02 2.20 0.57
N HIS A 86 8.97 1.39 1.64
CA HIS A 86 8.37 1.77 2.92
C HIS A 86 9.10 2.94 3.60
N GLN A 87 10.42 3.03 3.39
CA GLN A 87 11.25 4.11 3.91
C GLN A 87 11.28 5.35 3.01
N ASN A 88 11.04 5.25 1.71
CA ASN A 88 11.27 6.40 0.83
C ASN A 88 10.01 6.92 0.13
N LEU A 89 8.95 6.10 0.07
CA LEU A 89 7.70 6.40 -0.61
C LEU A 89 7.88 6.80 -2.08
N TRP A 90 8.91 6.27 -2.75
CA TRP A 90 9.26 6.69 -4.12
C TRP A 90 8.11 6.54 -5.11
N GLY A 91 7.35 5.46 -5.05
CA GLY A 91 6.20 5.26 -5.93
C GLY A 91 5.15 6.37 -5.79
N GLU A 92 4.92 6.90 -4.59
CA GLU A 92 4.02 8.04 -4.38
C GLU A 92 4.64 9.34 -4.89
N LYS A 93 5.90 9.59 -4.54
CA LYS A 93 6.65 10.77 -4.98
C LYS A 93 6.72 10.91 -6.50
N VAL A 94 6.94 9.80 -7.21
CA VAL A 94 6.91 9.76 -8.68
C VAL A 94 5.54 10.17 -9.22
N MET A 95 4.46 9.69 -8.59
CA MET A 95 3.11 10.04 -9.03
C MET A 95 2.77 11.49 -8.71
N VAL A 96 3.21 12.03 -7.57
CA VAL A 96 3.06 13.45 -7.23
C VAL A 96 3.80 14.31 -8.25
N ALA A 97 5.05 13.98 -8.58
CA ALA A 97 5.84 14.67 -9.59
C ALA A 97 5.14 14.67 -10.97
N ALA A 98 4.71 13.50 -11.43
CA ALA A 98 4.00 13.35 -12.70
C ALA A 98 2.71 14.19 -12.74
N ARG A 99 1.95 14.24 -11.65
CA ARG A 99 0.73 15.06 -11.51
C ARG A 99 1.03 16.55 -11.44
N SER A 100 2.15 16.94 -10.83
CA SER A 100 2.63 18.32 -10.81
C SER A 100 3.24 18.76 -12.14
N GLY A 101 3.41 17.84 -13.11
CA GLY A 101 3.97 18.13 -14.43
C GLY A 101 5.49 18.29 -14.45
N VAL A 102 6.18 17.69 -13.46
CA VAL A 102 7.64 17.73 -13.31
C VAL A 102 8.23 16.32 -13.33
N GLN A 103 9.55 16.21 -13.49
CA GLN A 103 10.21 14.91 -13.67
C GLN A 103 10.50 14.21 -12.34
N SER A 104 10.67 14.95 -11.26
CA SER A 104 11.02 14.41 -9.95
C SER A 104 10.38 15.22 -8.82
N PHE A 105 10.22 14.59 -7.65
CA PHE A 105 9.47 15.17 -6.54
C PHE A 105 10.13 16.43 -5.95
N ASP A 106 11.45 16.52 -5.98
CA ASP A 106 12.22 17.70 -5.57
C ASP A 106 12.02 18.90 -6.49
N GLN A 107 11.47 18.70 -7.69
CA GLN A 107 11.09 19.76 -8.62
C GLN A 107 9.64 20.23 -8.42
N CYS A 108 8.86 19.57 -7.55
CA CYS A 108 7.50 19.99 -7.26
C CYS A 108 7.48 21.39 -6.61
N PRO A 109 6.38 22.13 -6.73
CA PRO A 109 6.19 23.36 -5.95
C PRO A 109 6.41 23.09 -4.46
N GLN A 110 7.08 24.00 -3.77
CA GLN A 110 7.42 23.87 -2.35
C GLN A 110 6.17 23.60 -1.49
N THR A 111 5.05 24.25 -1.82
CA THR A 111 3.74 24.02 -1.19
C THR A 111 3.25 22.58 -1.33
N THR A 112 3.46 21.96 -2.50
CA THR A 112 3.13 20.53 -2.72
C THR A 112 4.03 19.61 -1.91
N ILE A 113 5.33 19.92 -1.81
CA ILE A 113 6.28 19.13 -1.01
C ILE A 113 5.91 19.20 0.48
N GLU A 114 5.62 20.39 0.99
CA GLU A 114 5.20 20.62 2.38
C GLU A 114 3.88 19.93 2.70
N GLY A 115 2.87 20.07 1.82
CA GLY A 115 1.59 19.38 1.97
C GLY A 115 1.72 17.86 1.93
N TYR A 116 2.49 17.32 0.98
CA TYR A 116 2.80 15.89 0.93
C TYR A 116 3.44 15.40 2.23
N ASN A 117 4.44 16.13 2.76
CA ASN A 117 5.11 15.75 4.01
C ASN A 117 4.20 15.88 5.23
N GLY A 118 3.25 16.81 5.22
CA GLY A 118 2.27 16.99 6.29
C GLY A 118 1.18 15.91 6.32
N GLU A 119 0.87 15.27 5.19
CA GLU A 119 -0.29 14.39 5.07
C GLU A 119 0.01 13.03 4.45
N CYS A 120 0.50 13.00 3.21
CA CYS A 120 0.73 11.77 2.46
C CYS A 120 1.88 10.94 3.06
N ALA A 121 2.94 11.62 3.51
CA ALA A 121 4.08 10.98 4.14
C ALA A 121 3.76 10.40 5.54
N SER A 122 2.53 10.52 6.05
CA SER A 122 2.12 9.88 7.31
C SER A 122 2.28 8.37 7.30
N CYS A 123 2.25 7.73 6.12
CA CYS A 123 2.46 6.30 5.93
C CYS A 123 3.95 5.90 5.86
N HIS A 124 4.86 6.87 5.91
CA HIS A 124 6.30 6.61 5.96
C HIS A 124 6.63 5.83 7.24
N ALA A 125 7.23 4.65 7.08
CA ALA A 125 7.58 3.79 8.20
C ALA A 125 9.02 4.03 8.66
N THR A 126 9.29 3.71 9.92
CA THR A 126 10.61 3.52 10.51
C THR A 126 10.75 2.08 11.03
N CYS A 127 11.95 1.71 11.51
CA CYS A 127 12.11 0.38 12.11
C CYS A 127 11.19 0.20 13.33
N GLY A 128 10.97 1.28 14.10
CA GLY A 128 10.09 1.31 15.26
C GLY A 128 8.63 1.08 14.92
N ASP A 129 8.14 1.62 13.80
CA ASP A 129 6.75 1.46 13.35
C ASP A 129 6.37 0.01 13.01
N CYS A 130 7.36 -0.83 12.69
CA CYS A 130 7.13 -2.25 12.40
C CYS A 130 7.49 -3.14 13.59
N HIS A 131 8.57 -2.82 14.31
CA HIS A 131 9.15 -3.74 15.29
C HIS A 131 8.88 -3.37 16.74
N ILE A 132 8.31 -2.21 17.06
CA ILE A 132 8.14 -1.76 18.46
C ILE A 132 6.74 -1.17 18.70
N ALA A 133 6.29 -0.29 17.81
CA ALA A 133 5.11 0.53 17.95
C ALA A 133 4.11 0.25 16.84
N ILE A 134 2.86 0.67 17.06
CA ILE A 134 1.88 0.89 16.00
C ILE A 134 2.36 2.11 15.21
N PRO A 135 2.26 2.10 13.86
CA PRO A 135 2.67 3.24 13.04
C PRO A 135 1.97 4.55 13.42
N ASN A 136 2.66 5.68 13.19
CA ASN A 136 2.12 7.01 13.49
C ASN A 136 0.80 7.32 12.76
N SER A 137 0.64 6.87 11.51
CA SER A 137 -0.61 6.99 10.73
C SER A 137 -1.81 6.33 11.40
N ALA A 138 -1.60 5.34 12.27
CA ALA A 138 -2.64 4.59 12.97
C ALA A 138 -2.79 5.00 14.45
N GLY A 139 -2.24 6.16 14.83
CA GLY A 139 -2.38 6.72 16.18
C GLY A 139 -1.24 6.40 17.14
N SER A 140 -0.17 5.74 16.67
CA SER A 140 1.04 5.45 17.44
C SER A 140 0.82 4.60 18.71
N GLY A 141 1.87 4.46 19.52
CA GLY A 141 1.86 3.72 20.79
C GLY A 141 2.18 2.23 20.63
N PHE A 142 2.21 1.49 21.75
CA PHE A 142 2.61 0.08 21.71
C PHE A 142 1.45 -0.84 21.28
N PRO A 143 1.73 -1.89 20.47
CA PRO A 143 0.75 -2.89 20.09
C PRO A 143 0.05 -3.50 21.29
N LYS A 144 -1.22 -3.89 21.14
CA LYS A 144 -2.00 -4.53 22.20
C LYS A 144 -2.32 -5.97 21.85
N THR A 145 -2.36 -6.82 22.87
CA THR A 145 -2.98 -8.14 22.81
C THR A 145 -4.10 -8.17 23.84
N GLY A 146 -5.34 -8.00 23.38
CA GLY A 146 -6.49 -7.79 24.27
C GLY A 146 -6.33 -6.51 25.12
N PRO A 147 -6.53 -6.56 26.45
CA PRO A 147 -6.38 -5.37 27.31
C PRO A 147 -4.92 -5.04 27.66
N ILE A 148 -3.94 -5.82 27.19
CA ILE A 148 -2.54 -5.73 27.61
C ILE A 148 -1.71 -5.05 26.52
N TYR A 149 -0.96 -4.01 26.89
CA TYR A 149 0.05 -3.43 26.03
C TYR A 149 1.29 -4.32 25.95
N SER A 150 1.88 -4.41 24.76
CA SER A 150 3.16 -5.08 24.52
C SER A 150 4.35 -4.38 25.19
N SER A 151 4.14 -3.15 25.65
CA SER A 151 5.20 -2.27 26.16
C SER A 151 6.31 -2.06 25.13
N HIS A 152 7.48 -1.58 25.55
CA HIS A 152 8.60 -1.25 24.66
C HIS A 152 9.40 -2.50 24.23
N LYS A 153 8.71 -3.55 23.80
CA LYS A 153 9.29 -4.82 23.36
C LYS A 153 9.59 -4.76 21.86
N PHE A 154 10.73 -5.28 21.42
CA PHE A 154 11.00 -5.44 20.00
C PHE A 154 10.47 -6.80 19.52
N TYR A 155 9.80 -6.75 18.37
CA TYR A 155 9.25 -7.91 17.71
C TYR A 155 10.04 -8.16 16.45
N LYS A 156 10.67 -9.33 16.35
CA LYS A 156 11.33 -9.76 15.10
C LYS A 156 10.35 -9.79 13.93
N THR A 157 9.12 -10.22 14.19
CA THR A 157 8.05 -10.31 13.20
C THR A 157 6.95 -9.33 13.60
N PRO A 158 6.68 -8.29 12.78
CA PRO A 158 5.58 -7.36 13.01
C PRO A 158 4.23 -8.06 13.09
N ASP A 159 3.31 -7.47 13.83
CA ASP A 159 1.93 -7.95 13.91
C ASP A 159 1.13 -7.47 12.69
N MET A 160 0.41 -8.39 12.06
CA MET A 160 -0.37 -8.08 10.86
C MET A 160 -1.40 -6.97 11.11
N GLN A 161 -2.11 -7.03 12.25
CA GLN A 161 -3.19 -6.09 12.54
C GLN A 161 -2.65 -4.71 12.94
N ASN A 162 -1.68 -4.71 13.86
CA ASN A 162 -1.15 -3.51 14.50
C ASN A 162 -0.08 -2.79 13.68
N ASN A 163 0.59 -3.46 12.73
CA ASN A 163 1.66 -2.87 11.94
C ASN A 163 1.33 -2.82 10.45
N CYS A 164 0.91 -3.92 9.83
CA CYS A 164 0.66 -3.96 8.38
C CYS A 164 -0.67 -3.28 8.03
N THR A 165 -1.79 -3.81 8.53
CA THR A 165 -3.12 -3.29 8.17
C THR A 165 -3.42 -1.95 8.82
N ALA A 166 -2.69 -1.59 9.87
CA ALA A 166 -2.74 -0.27 10.48
C ALA A 166 -2.46 0.85 9.46
N CYS A 167 -1.47 0.68 8.58
CA CYS A 167 -1.17 1.61 7.49
C CYS A 167 -1.98 1.32 6.22
N HIS A 168 -2.10 0.04 5.84
CA HIS A 168 -2.71 -0.33 4.56
C HIS A 168 -4.24 -0.22 4.54
N GLY A 169 -4.87 -0.09 5.72
CA GLY A 169 -6.23 0.40 5.93
C GLY A 169 -7.28 -0.23 5.01
N SER A 170 -8.28 0.55 4.62
CA SER A 170 -9.44 0.03 3.89
C SER A 170 -9.13 -0.59 2.52
N ARG A 171 -8.05 -0.17 1.85
CA ARG A 171 -7.73 -0.69 0.51
C ARG A 171 -7.17 -2.11 0.50
N VAL A 172 -6.66 -2.57 1.63
CA VAL A 172 -6.01 -3.88 1.77
C VAL A 172 -6.63 -4.64 2.91
N ALA A 173 -6.70 -4.06 4.11
CA ALA A 173 -7.21 -4.72 5.30
C ALA A 173 -8.67 -5.13 5.13
N HIS A 174 -9.53 -4.21 4.70
CA HIS A 174 -10.95 -4.52 4.58
C HIS A 174 -11.24 -5.49 3.44
N ASP A 175 -10.49 -5.39 2.33
CA ASP A 175 -10.53 -6.37 1.23
C ASP A 175 -10.09 -7.77 1.72
N PHE A 176 -9.01 -7.84 2.52
CA PHE A 176 -8.39 -9.08 3.00
C PHE A 176 -9.22 -9.76 4.09
N TYR A 177 -9.75 -8.99 5.03
CA TYR A 177 -10.56 -9.49 6.13
C TYR A 177 -12.05 -9.67 5.76
N GLY A 178 -12.52 -9.04 4.68
CA GLY A 178 -13.95 -9.04 4.31
C GLY A 178 -14.79 -8.15 5.24
N GLU A 179 -14.27 -6.99 5.63
CA GLU A 179 -14.91 -6.10 6.62
C GLU A 179 -15.89 -5.09 6.02
N GLU A 180 -15.84 -4.87 4.71
CA GLU A 180 -16.77 -3.97 4.00
C GLU A 180 -17.76 -4.74 3.11
N GLY A 181 -19.04 -4.37 3.21
CA GLY A 181 -20.14 -5.02 2.51
C GLY A 181 -20.51 -6.40 3.10
N VAL A 182 -21.36 -7.14 2.37
CA VAL A 182 -21.65 -8.56 2.67
C VAL A 182 -20.74 -9.42 1.81
N ARG A 183 -19.43 -9.40 2.09
CA ARG A 183 -18.41 -10.16 1.36
C ARG A 183 -17.61 -11.08 2.28
N PRO A 184 -17.26 -12.30 1.83
CA PRO A 184 -16.25 -13.10 2.51
C PRO A 184 -14.86 -12.46 2.39
N GLY A 185 -13.99 -12.80 3.33
CA GLY A 185 -12.58 -12.41 3.28
C GLY A 185 -11.82 -13.13 2.16
N ASP A 186 -10.57 -12.71 1.98
CA ASP A 186 -9.63 -13.41 1.12
C ASP A 186 -9.48 -14.87 1.55
N VAL A 187 -9.49 -15.79 0.60
CA VAL A 187 -9.37 -17.22 0.87
C VAL A 187 -8.06 -17.57 1.58
N HIS A 188 -6.98 -16.82 1.34
CA HIS A 188 -5.71 -17.01 2.03
C HIS A 188 -5.82 -16.60 3.50
N TYR A 189 -6.47 -15.47 3.79
CA TYR A 189 -6.76 -15.04 5.16
C TYR A 189 -7.63 -16.05 5.90
N GLU A 190 -8.71 -16.55 5.27
CA GLU A 190 -9.59 -17.56 5.85
C GLU A 190 -8.87 -18.89 6.16
N ASN A 191 -7.75 -19.15 5.48
CA ASN A 191 -6.86 -20.28 5.75
C ASN A 191 -5.71 -19.93 6.71
N ASN A 192 -5.83 -18.84 7.46
CA ASN A 192 -4.89 -18.34 8.47
C ASN A 192 -3.55 -17.81 7.91
N MET A 193 -3.49 -17.48 6.62
CA MET A 193 -2.28 -16.84 6.09
C MET A 193 -2.15 -15.41 6.60
N THR A 194 -0.92 -15.03 6.94
CA THR A 194 -0.57 -13.64 7.30
C THR A 194 0.11 -12.94 6.13
N CYS A 195 0.20 -11.61 6.16
CA CYS A 195 0.86 -10.83 5.11
C CYS A 195 2.24 -11.40 4.75
N LEU A 196 3.04 -11.76 5.75
CA LEU A 196 4.44 -12.19 5.58
C LEU A 196 4.59 -13.59 4.97
N GLU A 197 3.49 -14.34 4.81
CA GLU A 197 3.52 -15.62 4.09
C GLU A 197 3.56 -15.44 2.58
N CYS A 198 3.10 -14.29 2.08
CA CYS A 198 3.32 -13.85 0.70
C CYS A 198 4.46 -12.83 0.65
N HIS A 199 4.42 -11.84 1.54
CA HIS A 199 5.32 -10.70 1.56
C HIS A 199 6.58 -10.94 2.39
N THR A 200 7.63 -11.45 1.76
CA THR A 200 8.81 -11.93 2.48
C THR A 200 9.60 -10.82 3.18
N GLN A 201 10.44 -11.19 4.16
CA GLN A 201 11.36 -10.25 4.81
C GLN A 201 12.29 -9.53 3.80
N ALA A 202 12.71 -10.25 2.76
CA ALA A 202 13.58 -9.68 1.72
C ALA A 202 12.86 -8.59 0.94
N GLU A 203 11.57 -8.76 0.66
CA GLU A 203 10.74 -7.75 0.01
C GLU A 203 10.48 -6.55 0.91
N MET A 204 10.10 -6.78 2.17
CA MET A 204 9.74 -5.69 3.09
C MET A 204 10.91 -4.74 3.37
N HIS A 205 12.14 -5.27 3.42
CA HIS A 205 13.38 -4.48 3.55
C HIS A 205 14.04 -4.18 2.21
N GLY A 206 13.43 -4.60 1.10
CA GLY A 206 14.00 -4.63 -0.23
C GLY A 206 14.52 -3.29 -0.71
N ALA A 207 15.75 -3.26 -1.21
CA ALA A 207 16.33 -2.05 -1.79
C ALA A 207 15.86 -1.85 -3.23
N ILE A 208 15.49 -0.62 -3.57
CA ILE A 208 15.32 -0.19 -4.96
C ILE A 208 16.63 0.41 -5.45
N ALA A 209 17.04 0.01 -6.65
CA ALA A 209 18.20 0.60 -7.31
C ALA A 209 18.02 2.11 -7.49
N GLU A 210 19.10 2.88 -7.32
CA GLU A 210 19.06 4.34 -7.43
C GLU A 210 18.58 4.84 -8.79
N THR A 211 18.81 4.05 -9.85
CA THR A 211 18.33 4.33 -11.21
C THR A 211 16.81 4.32 -11.33
N ASP A 212 16.11 3.62 -10.42
CA ASP A 212 14.69 3.32 -10.56
C ASP A 212 13.84 4.18 -9.62
N GLN A 213 14.44 4.86 -8.64
CA GLN A 213 13.75 5.64 -7.60
C GLN A 213 12.80 6.72 -8.17
N ASN A 214 13.08 7.24 -9.37
CA ASN A 214 12.27 8.29 -10.01
C ASN A 214 11.35 7.77 -11.12
N SER A 215 11.30 6.46 -11.36
CA SER A 215 10.50 5.84 -12.42
C SER A 215 9.69 4.62 -11.95
N ILE A 216 9.83 4.24 -10.68
CA ILE A 216 9.30 2.98 -10.18
C ILE A 216 7.84 3.09 -9.71
N SER A 217 7.02 2.16 -10.21
CA SER A 217 5.82 1.69 -9.52
C SER A 217 6.22 0.55 -8.59
N ARG A 218 5.51 0.32 -7.48
CA ARG A 218 5.76 -0.86 -6.62
C ARG A 218 5.84 -2.16 -7.41
N TYR A 219 5.11 -2.25 -8.53
CA TYR A 219 5.06 -3.42 -9.41
C TYR A 219 6.36 -3.70 -10.19
N HIS A 220 7.34 -2.79 -10.22
CA HIS A 220 8.67 -3.08 -10.80
C HIS A 220 9.65 -3.67 -9.78
N TYR A 221 9.23 -3.86 -8.53
CA TYR A 221 10.04 -4.59 -7.57
C TYR A 221 10.01 -6.09 -7.92
N ASP A 222 11.20 -6.69 -8.04
CA ASP A 222 11.41 -8.03 -8.61
C ASP A 222 11.10 -9.15 -7.62
N GLN A 223 11.09 -8.87 -6.31
CA GLN A 223 10.72 -9.84 -5.26
C GLN A 223 9.28 -9.68 -4.77
N LEU A 224 8.40 -9.04 -5.55
CA LEU A 224 6.98 -9.04 -5.23
C LEU A 224 6.41 -10.47 -5.28
N PRO A 225 5.45 -10.80 -4.40
CA PRO A 225 4.79 -12.09 -4.43
C PRO A 225 4.04 -12.29 -5.74
N ALA A 226 4.12 -13.51 -6.25
CA ALA A 226 3.41 -13.96 -7.42
C ALA A 226 2.54 -15.17 -7.08
N CYS A 227 1.38 -15.30 -7.73
CA CYS A 227 0.51 -16.47 -7.52
C CYS A 227 1.26 -17.79 -7.81
N GLN A 228 2.21 -17.75 -8.74
CA GLN A 228 2.99 -18.90 -9.19
C GLN A 228 4.04 -19.36 -8.17
N ASP A 229 4.35 -18.56 -7.15
CA ASP A 229 5.23 -18.98 -6.06
C ASP A 229 4.62 -20.14 -5.26
N CYS A 230 3.29 -20.24 -5.24
CA CYS A 230 2.54 -21.30 -4.55
C CYS A 230 1.71 -22.17 -5.51
N HIS A 231 1.21 -21.60 -6.62
CA HIS A 231 0.32 -22.29 -7.55
C HIS A 231 1.06 -22.71 -8.83
N SER A 232 1.43 -23.99 -8.87
CA SER A 232 2.09 -24.61 -10.04
C SER A 232 1.11 -25.39 -10.92
N GLY A 233 1.49 -25.63 -12.18
CA GLY A 233 0.68 -26.42 -13.12
C GLY A 233 -0.64 -25.75 -13.51
N ILE A 234 -0.69 -24.41 -13.51
CA ILE A 234 -1.92 -23.66 -13.69
C ILE A 234 -2.33 -23.47 -15.16
N THR A 235 -1.39 -23.46 -16.11
CA THR A 235 -1.64 -23.08 -17.52
C THR A 235 -2.80 -23.83 -18.18
N ASP A 236 -2.94 -25.12 -17.90
CA ASP A 236 -3.98 -25.99 -18.44
C ASP A 236 -4.78 -26.72 -17.35
N ALA A 237 -4.72 -26.22 -16.10
CA ALA A 237 -5.42 -26.82 -14.97
C ALA A 237 -6.94 -26.92 -15.18
N ASN A 238 -7.49 -26.02 -15.98
CA ASN A 238 -8.86 -26.07 -16.45
C ASN A 238 -8.99 -25.27 -17.76
N LEU A 239 -10.16 -25.39 -18.38
CA LEU A 239 -10.47 -24.76 -19.65
C LEU A 239 -10.39 -23.22 -19.61
N PHE A 240 -10.73 -22.57 -18.49
CA PHE A 240 -10.60 -21.11 -18.37
C PHE A 240 -9.15 -20.66 -18.36
N HIS A 241 -8.27 -21.39 -17.66
CA HIS A 241 -6.85 -21.09 -17.68
C HIS A 241 -6.27 -21.27 -19.08
N SER A 242 -6.60 -22.38 -19.76
CA SER A 242 -6.14 -22.63 -21.13
C SER A 242 -6.52 -21.55 -22.13
N TYR A 243 -7.65 -20.86 -21.90
CA TYR A 243 -8.11 -19.80 -22.79
C TYR A 243 -7.64 -18.39 -22.43
N HIS A 244 -7.35 -18.11 -21.16
CA HIS A 244 -7.22 -16.71 -20.70
C HIS A 244 -5.91 -16.39 -19.98
N ILE A 245 -5.09 -17.39 -19.61
CA ILE A 245 -3.91 -17.15 -18.77
C ILE A 245 -2.90 -16.17 -19.39
N ASP A 246 -2.87 -16.07 -20.71
CA ASP A 246 -1.97 -15.16 -21.45
C ASP A 246 -2.62 -13.79 -21.77
N ASP A 247 -3.91 -13.61 -21.50
CA ASP A 247 -4.67 -12.41 -21.87
C ASP A 247 -5.01 -11.50 -20.69
N MET A 248 -5.10 -12.06 -19.47
CA MET A 248 -5.54 -11.30 -18.29
C MET A 248 -4.82 -11.70 -17.01
N THR A 249 -4.76 -10.77 -16.05
CA THR A 249 -4.17 -11.06 -14.74
C THR A 249 -5.04 -12.04 -13.96
N CYS A 250 -4.44 -12.80 -13.05
CA CYS A 250 -5.16 -13.74 -12.17
C CYS A 250 -6.30 -13.04 -11.39
N TYR A 251 -6.11 -11.76 -11.05
CA TYR A 251 -7.09 -10.93 -10.36
C TYR A 251 -8.40 -10.75 -11.14
N VAL A 252 -8.39 -10.81 -12.47
CA VAL A 252 -9.62 -10.67 -13.27
C VAL A 252 -10.64 -11.77 -12.95
N CYS A 253 -10.18 -13.00 -12.70
CA CYS A 253 -11.05 -14.11 -12.35
C CYS A 253 -11.18 -14.30 -10.83
N HIS A 254 -10.09 -14.08 -10.09
CA HIS A 254 -10.01 -14.47 -8.70
C HIS A 254 -10.31 -13.35 -7.69
N SER A 255 -10.26 -12.07 -8.09
CA SER A 255 -10.76 -10.97 -7.25
C SER A 255 -12.28 -11.05 -7.13
N GLN A 256 -12.82 -10.73 -5.96
CA GLN A 256 -14.26 -10.48 -5.85
C GLN A 256 -14.64 -9.23 -6.67
N THR A 257 -15.89 -9.20 -7.15
CA THR A 257 -16.49 -8.15 -8.00
C THR A 257 -16.76 -6.84 -7.30
N THR A 258 -16.35 -6.72 -6.05
CA THR A 258 -16.52 -5.51 -5.28
C THR A 258 -15.30 -5.36 -4.37
N TYR A 259 -14.53 -4.32 -4.62
CA TYR A 259 -13.43 -3.87 -3.75
C TYR A 259 -13.43 -2.36 -3.67
N ASN A 260 -12.65 -1.85 -2.72
CA ASN A 260 -12.65 -0.44 -2.39
C ASN A 260 -11.97 0.42 -3.44
N ASN A 261 -12.75 1.31 -4.03
CA ASN A 261 -12.29 2.40 -4.87
C ASN A 261 -12.43 3.70 -4.09
N CYS A 262 -11.58 4.67 -4.39
CA CYS A 262 -11.64 5.97 -3.74
C CYS A 262 -11.85 7.04 -4.80
N THR A 263 -12.71 8.00 -4.52
CA THR A 263 -12.88 9.23 -5.28
C THR A 263 -12.04 10.35 -4.66
N ALA A 264 -11.73 11.38 -5.45
CA ALA A 264 -11.02 12.63 -5.11
C ALA A 264 -10.47 12.76 -3.67
N CYS A 265 -9.15 12.75 -3.47
CA CYS A 265 -8.57 13.06 -2.15
C CYS A 265 -8.74 14.56 -1.89
N HIS A 266 -9.41 14.91 -0.79
CA HIS A 266 -9.45 16.28 -0.26
C HIS A 266 -8.29 16.46 0.73
N VAL A 267 -7.25 17.16 0.30
CA VAL A 267 -6.06 17.44 1.12
C VAL A 267 -6.32 18.60 2.11
N ASP A 268 -5.36 18.86 3.01
CA ASP A 268 -5.43 19.83 4.13
C ASP A 268 -6.42 19.41 5.24
N ASN A 269 -6.41 18.11 5.59
CA ASN A 269 -7.28 17.45 6.57
C ASN A 269 -8.78 17.59 6.28
N VAL A 270 -9.15 18.14 5.13
CA VAL A 270 -10.56 18.32 4.73
C VAL A 270 -11.26 16.97 4.62
N TRP A 271 -10.58 15.93 4.15
CA TRP A 271 -11.10 14.55 4.14
C TRP A 271 -11.61 14.05 5.51
N GLN A 272 -11.07 14.56 6.63
CA GLN A 272 -11.51 14.18 7.98
C GLN A 272 -12.81 14.86 8.41
N THR A 273 -13.19 15.95 7.75
CA THR A 273 -14.29 16.81 8.19
C THR A 273 -15.36 17.04 7.14
N ASP A 274 -15.08 16.72 5.87
CA ASP A 274 -16.02 16.85 4.75
C ASP A 274 -16.99 15.67 4.71
N PRO A 275 -18.29 15.88 5.05
CA PRO A 275 -19.27 14.79 5.06
C PRO A 275 -19.60 14.30 3.66
N VAL A 276 -19.45 15.12 2.62
CA VAL A 276 -19.69 14.70 1.23
C VAL A 276 -18.60 13.74 0.81
N TYR A 277 -17.33 14.04 1.12
CA TYR A 277 -16.24 13.10 0.87
C TYR A 277 -16.45 11.79 1.63
N GLN A 278 -16.74 11.85 2.93
CA GLN A 278 -16.91 10.65 3.77
C GLN A 278 -18.09 9.77 3.37
N ASN A 279 -19.21 10.37 2.94
CA ASN A 279 -20.37 9.62 2.50
C ASN A 279 -20.19 8.97 1.13
N ASN A 280 -19.24 9.44 0.33
CA ASN A 280 -18.97 8.93 -1.01
C ASN A 280 -17.63 8.17 -1.11
N ASN A 281 -17.01 7.82 0.02
CA ASN A 281 -15.74 7.12 0.06
C ASN A 281 -15.63 6.13 1.23
N PRO A 282 -15.16 4.89 0.98
CA PRO A 282 -14.88 4.31 -0.33
C PRO A 282 -16.15 4.00 -1.14
N VAL A 283 -16.01 3.84 -2.46
CA VAL A 283 -17.04 3.29 -3.34
C VAL A 283 -16.64 1.88 -3.72
N GLU A 284 -17.56 0.93 -3.60
CA GLU A 284 -17.31 -0.45 -4.03
C GLU A 284 -17.51 -0.58 -5.54
N ASP A 285 -16.48 -1.03 -6.25
CA ASP A 285 -16.58 -1.25 -7.69
C ASP A 285 -15.53 -2.26 -8.19
N PHE A 286 -15.75 -2.78 -9.39
CA PHE A 286 -14.83 -3.69 -10.08
C PHE A 286 -14.79 -3.37 -11.56
N ARG A 287 -13.59 -3.15 -12.08
CA ARG A 287 -13.37 -2.82 -13.49
C ARG A 287 -12.17 -3.54 -14.06
N ILE A 288 -12.37 -4.14 -15.23
CA ILE A 288 -11.37 -4.73 -16.11
C ILE A 288 -11.06 -3.69 -17.18
N GLY A 289 -9.79 -3.31 -17.32
CA GLY A 289 -9.35 -2.42 -18.38
C GLY A 289 -8.07 -2.92 -19.02
N LEU A 290 -7.53 -2.13 -19.95
CA LEU A 290 -6.20 -2.39 -20.47
C LEU A 290 -5.17 -2.25 -19.36
N ASN A 291 -4.18 -3.13 -19.36
CA ASN A 291 -3.10 -3.10 -18.40
C ASN A 291 -2.15 -1.92 -18.69
N PRO A 292 -2.13 -0.86 -17.84
CA PRO A 292 -1.27 0.31 -18.08
C PRO A 292 0.22 0.01 -17.90
N LEU A 293 0.57 -1.15 -17.34
CA LEU A 293 1.94 -1.59 -17.08
C LEU A 293 2.39 -2.69 -18.06
N TYR A 294 1.62 -2.99 -19.10
CA TYR A 294 1.95 -4.06 -20.05
C TYR A 294 3.37 -3.94 -20.62
N SER A 295 3.79 -2.74 -20.99
CA SER A 295 5.10 -2.49 -21.58
C SER A 295 6.25 -2.54 -20.57
N THR A 296 5.96 -2.51 -19.26
CA THR A 296 6.99 -2.47 -18.21
C THR A 296 7.37 -3.87 -17.73
N PHE A 297 6.52 -4.88 -17.93
CA PHE A 297 6.81 -6.26 -17.58
C PHE A 297 7.65 -6.97 -18.65
N GLU A 298 8.56 -7.84 -18.22
CA GLU A 298 9.40 -8.64 -19.11
C GLU A 298 8.64 -9.80 -19.76
N GLN A 299 9.17 -10.34 -20.86
CA GLN A 299 8.55 -11.52 -21.48
C GLN A 299 8.62 -12.73 -20.56
N GLY A 300 7.49 -13.45 -20.42
CA GLY A 300 7.35 -14.56 -19.49
C GLY A 300 6.84 -14.18 -18.11
N ASP A 301 6.71 -12.88 -17.81
CA ASP A 301 5.96 -12.41 -16.65
C ASP A 301 4.45 -12.54 -16.90
N LEU A 302 3.74 -13.26 -16.04
CA LEU A 302 2.29 -13.46 -16.17
C LEU A 302 1.45 -12.20 -15.86
N ARG A 303 2.11 -11.11 -15.48
CA ARG A 303 1.52 -9.76 -15.45
C ARG A 303 1.63 -9.04 -16.79
N LYS A 304 2.43 -9.55 -17.74
CA LYS A 304 2.55 -9.02 -19.11
C LYS A 304 1.38 -9.47 -19.99
N VAL A 305 0.19 -9.06 -19.58
CA VAL A 305 -1.10 -9.46 -20.17
C VAL A 305 -1.93 -8.25 -20.53
N LYS A 306 -2.81 -8.40 -21.53
CA LYS A 306 -3.56 -7.28 -22.12
C LYS A 306 -4.52 -6.63 -21.12
N PHE A 307 -5.20 -7.43 -20.31
CA PHE A 307 -6.25 -6.96 -19.40
C PHE A 307 -5.87 -7.15 -17.92
N ALA A 308 -6.24 -6.17 -17.10
CA ALA A 308 -6.03 -6.21 -15.66
C ALA A 308 -7.21 -5.60 -14.91
N THR A 309 -7.36 -5.96 -13.64
CA THR A 309 -8.23 -5.24 -12.71
C THR A 309 -7.66 -3.85 -12.42
N LEU A 310 -8.54 -2.85 -12.39
CA LEU A 310 -8.18 -1.45 -12.16
C LEU A 310 -8.88 -0.89 -10.91
N ARG A 311 -8.18 -0.04 -10.17
CA ARG A 311 -8.73 0.68 -9.01
C ARG A 311 -8.70 2.18 -9.26
N HIS A 312 -9.81 2.85 -8.96
CA HIS A 312 -9.87 4.29 -8.96
C HIS A 312 -9.10 4.86 -7.76
N ILE A 313 -8.13 5.73 -8.00
CA ILE A 313 -7.33 6.38 -6.96
C ILE A 313 -7.95 7.73 -6.55
N PRO A 314 -7.76 8.19 -5.30
CA PRO A 314 -8.38 9.45 -4.87
C PRO A 314 -7.55 10.63 -5.37
N ILE A 315 -7.78 11.05 -6.60
CA ILE A 315 -7.19 12.25 -7.18
C ILE A 315 -8.24 12.98 -7.99
N ALA A 316 -8.19 14.30 -7.97
CA ALA A 316 -9.02 15.20 -8.76
C ALA A 316 -8.11 16.27 -9.40
N PRO A 317 -8.58 16.98 -10.44
CA PRO A 317 -7.81 18.05 -11.05
C PRO A 317 -7.32 19.08 -10.04
N ASP A 318 -8.08 19.37 -9.00
CA ASP A 318 -7.78 20.36 -7.97
C ASP A 318 -7.23 19.77 -6.66
N SER A 319 -6.82 18.48 -6.63
CA SER A 319 -6.46 17.80 -5.38
C SER A 319 -5.39 18.50 -4.55
N TYR A 320 -4.48 19.29 -5.12
CA TYR A 320 -3.45 20.02 -4.36
C TYR A 320 -3.79 21.51 -4.14
N ALA A 321 -5.00 21.95 -4.46
CA ALA A 321 -5.42 23.34 -4.34
C ALA A 321 -5.33 23.85 -2.90
N ASN A 322 -5.76 23.05 -1.90
CA ASN A 322 -5.72 23.46 -0.49
C ASN A 322 -4.30 23.58 0.07
N TRP A 323 -3.31 22.91 -0.52
CA TRP A 323 -1.90 23.15 -0.18
C TRP A 323 -1.36 24.47 -0.76
N GLY A 324 -2.15 25.19 -1.56
CA GLY A 324 -1.72 26.42 -2.23
C GLY A 324 -0.99 26.15 -3.56
N ALA A 325 -1.38 25.09 -4.28
CA ALA A 325 -0.89 24.88 -5.64
C ALA A 325 -1.19 26.10 -6.54
N ALA A 326 -0.20 26.50 -7.34
CA ALA A 326 -0.26 27.74 -8.13
C ALA A 326 -1.33 27.72 -9.25
N SER A 327 -1.81 26.54 -9.64
CA SER A 327 -2.89 26.38 -10.60
C SER A 327 -4.09 25.70 -9.94
N ALA A 328 -5.29 26.13 -10.35
CA ALA A 328 -6.55 25.51 -9.95
C ALA A 328 -6.71 24.05 -10.46
N SER A 329 -5.84 23.61 -11.36
CA SER A 329 -5.79 22.25 -11.88
C SER A 329 -4.34 21.75 -11.97
N LEU A 330 -4.09 20.50 -11.63
CA LEU A 330 -2.80 19.83 -11.68
C LEU A 330 -2.25 19.84 -13.12
N PRO A 331 -1.08 20.45 -13.38
CA PRO A 331 -0.56 20.60 -14.75
C PRO A 331 -0.38 19.26 -15.48
N GLY A 332 0.00 18.22 -14.75
CA GLY A 332 0.16 16.87 -15.24
C GLY A 332 -1.05 15.97 -14.98
N TYR A 333 -2.26 16.52 -14.83
CA TYR A 333 -3.43 15.69 -14.50
C TYR A 333 -3.71 14.59 -15.54
N ASN A 334 -3.49 14.83 -16.83
CA ASN A 334 -3.77 13.83 -17.86
C ASN A 334 -2.56 12.93 -18.19
N THR A 335 -1.44 13.04 -17.47
CA THR A 335 -0.21 12.29 -17.81
C THR A 335 -0.24 10.84 -17.33
N VAL A 336 -1.04 10.54 -16.31
CA VAL A 336 -1.22 9.17 -15.79
C VAL A 336 -2.71 8.87 -15.51
N PRO A 337 -3.17 7.62 -15.67
CA PRO A 337 -4.58 7.28 -15.41
C PRO A 337 -5.01 7.51 -13.95
N THR A 338 -6.29 7.78 -13.73
CA THR A 338 -6.93 7.76 -12.38
C THR A 338 -7.42 6.35 -12.04
N TRP A 339 -7.70 5.52 -13.05
CA TRP A 339 -7.88 4.08 -12.91
C TRP A 339 -6.54 3.36 -13.10
N LYS A 340 -5.98 2.81 -12.03
CA LYS A 340 -4.63 2.22 -12.03
C LYS A 340 -4.67 0.71 -11.87
N TYR A 341 -3.66 0.03 -12.41
CA TYR A 341 -3.41 -1.40 -12.17
C TYR A 341 -3.50 -1.72 -10.67
N THR A 342 -4.31 -2.70 -10.30
CA THR A 342 -4.50 -3.10 -8.91
C THR A 342 -4.35 -4.61 -8.73
N SER A 343 -3.89 -4.98 -7.54
CA SER A 343 -3.79 -6.33 -7.02
C SER A 343 -4.71 -6.43 -5.79
N PRO A 344 -6.03 -6.62 -5.97
CA PRO A 344 -6.99 -6.67 -4.87
C PRO A 344 -6.64 -7.84 -3.92
N HIS A 345 -6.75 -7.59 -2.62
CA HIS A 345 -6.48 -8.59 -1.58
C HIS A 345 -7.78 -9.24 -1.13
N ASN A 346 -8.61 -9.69 -2.06
CA ASN A 346 -9.93 -10.25 -1.77
C ASN A 346 -10.16 -11.55 -2.56
N ILE A 347 -9.09 -12.33 -2.72
CA ILE A 347 -9.02 -13.48 -3.62
C ILE A 347 -9.98 -14.58 -3.20
N ARG A 348 -10.69 -15.16 -4.18
CA ARG A 348 -11.51 -16.36 -4.02
C ARG A 348 -11.18 -17.38 -5.11
N ARG A 349 -11.32 -18.66 -4.77
CA ARG A 349 -11.28 -19.74 -5.76
C ARG A 349 -12.46 -19.65 -6.74
N TYR A 350 -13.65 -19.39 -6.20
CA TYR A 350 -14.88 -19.13 -6.94
C TYR A 350 -15.58 -17.92 -6.33
N ASN A 351 -16.14 -17.07 -7.18
CA ASN A 351 -16.86 -15.87 -6.82
C ASN A 351 -18.06 -15.68 -7.78
N ASP A 352 -18.77 -14.57 -7.65
CA ASP A 352 -19.93 -14.27 -8.47
C ASP A 352 -19.64 -14.26 -9.98
N LEU A 353 -18.40 -13.99 -10.43
CA LEU A 353 -18.01 -14.05 -11.85
C LEU A 353 -17.72 -15.47 -12.34
N THR A 354 -17.18 -16.33 -11.50
CA THR A 354 -16.59 -17.62 -11.91
C THR A 354 -17.42 -18.82 -11.49
N GLU A 355 -18.22 -18.70 -10.43
CA GLU A 355 -19.03 -19.80 -9.93
C GLU A 355 -20.16 -20.15 -10.91
N GLY A 356 -20.29 -21.44 -11.23
CA GLY A 356 -21.35 -21.95 -12.11
C GLY A 356 -21.18 -21.63 -13.60
N VAL A 357 -20.09 -20.99 -14.02
CA VAL A 357 -19.79 -20.81 -15.45
C VAL A 357 -19.34 -22.15 -16.03
N SER A 358 -19.94 -22.53 -17.15
CA SER A 358 -19.57 -23.73 -17.91
C SER A 358 -19.75 -23.49 -19.40
N LEU A 359 -19.11 -24.30 -20.24
CA LEU A 359 -19.33 -24.23 -21.68
C LEU A 359 -20.74 -24.69 -22.05
N PRO A 360 -21.41 -24.04 -23.02
CA PRO A 360 -20.92 -22.94 -23.87
C PRO A 360 -21.19 -21.51 -23.34
N ASP A 361 -21.66 -21.36 -22.09
CA ASP A 361 -22.30 -20.14 -21.58
C ASP A 361 -21.32 -19.13 -20.95
N CYS A 362 -20.17 -18.86 -21.58
CA CYS A 362 -19.17 -17.90 -21.08
C CYS A 362 -19.70 -16.46 -20.97
N TYR A 363 -20.74 -16.12 -21.74
CA TYR A 363 -21.43 -14.83 -21.70
C TYR A 363 -22.37 -14.67 -20.50
N SER A 364 -22.63 -15.72 -19.73
CA SER A 364 -23.52 -15.65 -18.57
C SER A 364 -22.99 -14.72 -17.47
N LYS A 365 -21.66 -14.57 -17.36
CA LYS A 365 -21.02 -13.83 -16.27
C LYS A 365 -19.78 -13.00 -16.65
N CYS A 366 -19.06 -13.35 -17.72
CA CYS A 366 -17.80 -12.68 -18.05
C CYS A 366 -17.84 -11.98 -19.42
N HIS A 367 -18.22 -12.71 -20.47
CA HIS A 367 -18.18 -12.17 -21.83
C HIS A 367 -19.36 -11.24 -22.08
N ILE A 368 -19.15 -10.16 -22.83
CA ILE A 368 -20.23 -9.25 -23.18
C ILE A 368 -21.09 -9.94 -24.25
N SER A 369 -22.39 -10.05 -23.96
CA SER A 369 -23.37 -10.61 -24.89
C SER A 369 -24.13 -9.50 -25.62
N ALA A 370 -24.90 -9.84 -26.66
CA ALA A 370 -25.66 -8.88 -27.48
C ALA A 370 -26.60 -7.96 -26.68
N ASN A 371 -27.00 -8.33 -25.47
CA ASN A 371 -27.80 -7.49 -24.57
C ASN A 371 -26.96 -6.56 -23.66
N SER A 372 -25.65 -6.43 -23.91
CA SER A 372 -24.69 -5.71 -23.06
C SER A 372 -24.61 -6.24 -21.61
N ALA A 373 -25.04 -7.49 -21.34
CA ALA A 373 -24.76 -8.13 -20.07
C ALA A 373 -23.24 -8.14 -19.82
N ASN A 374 -22.82 -7.95 -18.57
CA ASN A 374 -21.42 -7.90 -18.13
C ASN A 374 -20.63 -6.67 -18.58
N LYS A 375 -21.21 -5.75 -19.37
CA LYS A 375 -20.54 -4.50 -19.80
C LYS A 375 -20.05 -3.66 -18.61
N ASN A 376 -20.77 -3.73 -17.49
CA ASN A 376 -20.39 -3.08 -16.24
C ASN A 376 -19.03 -3.54 -15.71
N TYR A 377 -18.58 -4.78 -15.95
CA TYR A 377 -17.28 -5.21 -15.45
C TYR A 377 -16.08 -4.62 -16.19
N TYR A 378 -16.30 -3.92 -17.31
CA TYR A 378 -15.21 -3.37 -18.12
C TYR A 378 -15.18 -1.85 -18.05
N LEU A 379 -13.98 -1.27 -18.10
CA LEU A 379 -13.78 0.18 -18.07
C LEU A 379 -13.95 0.78 -19.46
N PHE A 380 -15.19 1.07 -19.84
CA PHE A 380 -15.49 1.85 -21.05
C PHE A 380 -15.33 3.34 -20.81
N LYS A 381 -14.97 4.08 -21.85
CA LYS A 381 -14.97 5.56 -21.83
C LYS A 381 -16.32 6.11 -21.38
N SER A 382 -17.43 5.55 -21.88
CA SER A 382 -18.79 5.99 -21.54
C SER A 382 -19.10 5.89 -20.05
N TYR A 383 -18.50 4.94 -19.35
CA TYR A 383 -18.65 4.80 -17.91
C TYR A 383 -17.95 5.97 -17.19
N VAL A 384 -16.68 6.22 -17.52
CA VAL A 384 -15.94 7.36 -16.94
C VAL A 384 -16.61 8.69 -17.30
N ASP A 385 -17.08 8.88 -18.53
CA ASP A 385 -17.81 10.09 -18.92
C ASP A 385 -19.08 10.33 -18.08
N SER A 386 -19.74 9.26 -17.62
CA SER A 386 -21.00 9.34 -16.87
C SER A 386 -20.81 9.70 -15.40
N PHE A 387 -19.67 9.34 -14.81
CA PHE A 387 -19.42 9.48 -13.36
C PHE A 387 -18.26 10.46 -13.05
N TRP A 388 -17.27 10.55 -13.92
CA TRP A 388 -16.04 11.34 -13.78
C TRP A 388 -15.60 11.95 -15.12
N SER A 389 -16.46 12.75 -15.75
CA SER A 389 -16.22 13.30 -17.09
C SER A 389 -14.93 14.10 -17.24
N ASN A 390 -14.46 14.72 -16.16
CA ASN A 390 -13.18 15.43 -16.08
C ASN A 390 -11.95 14.51 -16.09
N GLU A 391 -12.13 13.19 -16.01
CA GLU A 391 -11.05 12.20 -15.99
C GLU A 391 -10.94 11.38 -17.28
N SER A 392 -11.84 11.61 -18.24
CA SER A 392 -11.87 10.84 -19.48
C SER A 392 -10.53 10.85 -20.20
N ASP A 393 -9.92 12.03 -20.36
CA ASP A 393 -8.66 12.17 -21.10
C ASP A 393 -7.54 11.38 -20.44
N ALA A 394 -7.41 11.49 -19.11
CA ALA A 394 -6.40 10.78 -18.32
C ALA A 394 -6.50 9.25 -18.44
N ASN A 395 -7.71 8.72 -18.63
CA ASN A 395 -7.98 7.28 -18.65
C ASN A 395 -8.04 6.67 -20.06
N THR A 396 -7.80 7.46 -21.11
CA THR A 396 -7.69 6.95 -22.49
C THR A 396 -6.79 5.69 -22.60
N PRO A 397 -5.63 5.60 -21.93
CA PRO A 397 -4.74 4.43 -22.05
C PRO A 397 -5.28 3.14 -21.43
N VAL A 398 -6.35 3.20 -20.62
CA VAL A 398 -6.87 2.06 -19.86
C VAL A 398 -8.27 1.62 -20.28
N PHE A 399 -8.89 2.34 -21.22
CA PHE A 399 -10.20 2.00 -21.75
C PHE A 399 -10.18 0.76 -22.65
N VAL A 400 -11.27 0.00 -22.61
CA VAL A 400 -11.43 -1.21 -23.43
C VAL A 400 -11.99 -0.94 -24.82
N ASP A 401 -12.48 0.28 -25.09
CA ASP A 401 -13.08 0.68 -26.37
C ASP A 401 -12.15 0.40 -27.56
N GLY A 402 -12.63 -0.36 -28.54
CA GLY A 402 -11.86 -0.80 -29.72
C GLY A 402 -10.83 -1.90 -29.43
N HIS A 403 -10.81 -2.46 -28.23
CA HIS A 403 -9.84 -3.48 -27.81
C HIS A 403 -10.48 -4.80 -27.40
N LEU A 404 -11.81 -4.89 -27.31
CA LEU A 404 -12.52 -6.14 -27.06
C LEU A 404 -12.69 -6.97 -28.34
N PRO A 405 -12.99 -8.29 -28.23
CA PRO A 405 -13.30 -9.11 -29.40
C PRO A 405 -14.46 -8.57 -30.23
N ASP A 406 -14.44 -8.83 -31.53
CA ASP A 406 -15.50 -8.40 -32.45
C ASP A 406 -16.90 -8.85 -31.96
N GLY A 407 -17.84 -7.90 -31.90
CA GLY A 407 -19.22 -8.13 -31.47
C GLY A 407 -19.48 -7.99 -29.97
N TRP A 408 -18.49 -7.58 -29.16
CA TRP A 408 -18.65 -7.26 -27.74
C TRP A 408 -19.01 -5.80 -27.45
N GLU A 409 -18.88 -4.91 -28.44
CA GLU A 409 -19.06 -3.46 -28.28
C GLU A 409 -20.39 -2.93 -28.81
#